data_AF-A0A975JB65-F1
#
_entry.id   AF-A0A975JB65-F1
#
_cell.length_a   1.000
_cell.length_b   1.000
_cell.length_c   1.000
_cell.angle_alpha   90.00
_cell.angle_beta   90.00
_cell.angle_gamma   90.00
#
_symmetry.space_group_name_H-M   'P 1'
#
loop_
_entity.id
_entity.type
_entity.pdbx_description
1 polymer ?
#
loop_
_entity_poly.entity_id
_entity_poly.type
_entity_poly.pdbx_seq_one_letter_code
_entity_poly.pdbx_strand_id
1 'polypeptide(L)' 'MTNDLILVLKRNNASVKERCTICKNYMKNPIPVGVFIEGTFEPVCFDCTKEHDADLAKAINRLYE' A
#
# COMPACT_ATOMS: atom_id res chain seq x y z
N MET A 1 16.21 11.45 13.17
CA MET A 1 16.24 10.27 12.29
C MET A 1 14.87 10.19 11.64
N THR A 2 14.71 10.74 10.44
CA THR A 2 13.56 10.44 9.60
C THR A 2 13.74 9.01 9.15
N ASN A 3 13.01 8.08 9.77
CA ASN A 3 12.89 6.74 9.22
C ASN A 3 12.18 6.91 7.88
N ASP A 4 12.93 6.83 6.78
CA ASP A 4 12.35 6.84 5.45
C ASP A 4 11.41 5.62 5.35
N LEU A 5 10.14 5.91 5.12
CA LEU A 5 9.09 4.91 5.03
C LEU A 5 9.21 4.21 3.67
N ILE A 6 9.92 3.09 3.61
CA ILE A 6 10.06 2.32 2.37
C ILE A 6 8.78 1.51 2.15
N LEU A 7 8.15 1.69 0.98
CA LEU A 7 6.92 1.00 0.59
C LEU A 7 7.23 -0.10 -0.43
N VAL A 8 6.58 -1.26 -0.26
CA VAL A 8 6.77 -2.44 -1.13
C VAL A 8 5.43 -3.07 -1.51
N LEU A 9 5.41 -3.73 -2.68
CA LEU A 9 4.26 -4.51 -3.13
C LEU A 9 4.36 -5.95 -2.63
N LYS A 10 3.27 -6.44 -2.02
CA LYS A 10 3.13 -7.86 -1.65
C LYS A 10 1.81 -8.39 -2.20
N ARG A 11 1.74 -9.70 -2.43
CA ARG A 11 0.46 -10.35 -2.76
C ARG A 11 -0.51 -10.12 -1.60
N ASN A 12 -1.70 -9.62 -1.92
CA ASN A 12 -2.77 -9.50 -0.95
C ASN A 12 -3.69 -10.72 -1.10
N ASN A 13 -3.73 -11.56 -0.08
CA ASN A 13 -4.72 -12.63 0.00
C ASN A 13 -6.05 -11.98 0.35
N ALA A 14 -6.78 -11.56 -0.70
CA ALA A 14 -7.90 -10.62 -0.78
C ALA A 14 -9.14 -10.90 0.11
N SER A 15 -8.97 -11.19 1.39
CA SER A 15 -10.06 -11.65 2.27
C SER A 15 -10.26 -10.80 3.52
N VAL A 16 -9.43 -9.78 3.76
CA VAL A 16 -9.51 -8.98 4.99
C VAL A 16 -9.70 -7.51 4.62
N LYS A 17 -10.71 -6.86 5.21
CA LYS A 17 -10.81 -5.40 5.21
C LYS A 17 -9.62 -4.86 6.01
N GLU A 18 -8.55 -4.53 5.33
CA GLU A 18 -7.36 -4.01 5.97
C GLU A 18 -7.52 -2.51 6.28
N ARG A 19 -6.95 -2.06 7.40
CA ARG A 19 -6.91 -0.65 7.80
C ARG A 19 -5.53 -0.10 7.44
N CYS A 20 -5.46 0.99 6.69
CA CYS A 20 -4.19 1.65 6.38
C CYS A 20 -3.46 2.04 7.67
N THR A 21 -2.18 1.70 7.81
CA THR A 21 -1.45 2.05 9.04
C THR A 21 -1.16 3.54 9.15
N ILE A 22 -1.14 4.28 8.03
CA ILE A 22 -0.83 5.72 8.00
C ILE A 22 -2.10 6.52 8.34
N CYS A 23 -3.10 6.54 7.45
CA CYS A 23 -4.31 7.35 7.63
C CYS A 23 -5.41 6.68 8.45
N LYS A 24 -5.22 5.42 8.86
CA LYS A 24 -6.18 4.67 9.69
C LYS A 24 -7.56 4.49 9.05
N ASN A 25 -7.71 4.70 7.74
CA ASN A 25 -8.93 4.42 6.99
C ASN A 25 -8.99 2.95 6.55
N TYR A 26 -10.21 2.40 6.44
CA TYR A 26 -10.42 1.08 5.86
C TYR A 26 -10.18 1.11 4.36
N MET A 27 -9.35 0.19 3.89
CA MET A 27 -9.04 0.03 2.48
C MET A 27 -10.11 -0.84 1.82
N LYS A 28 -10.58 -0.38 0.66
CA LYS A 28 -11.21 -1.25 -0.32
C LYS A 28 -10.07 -1.76 -1.20
N ASN A 29 -9.61 -2.98 -0.98
CA ASN A 29 -8.60 -3.61 -1.84
C ASN A 29 -9.31 -4.55 -2.82
N PRO A 30 -9.73 -4.09 -4.02
CA PRO A 30 -10.26 -4.98 -5.05
C PRO A 30 -9.16 -5.76 -5.80
N ILE A 31 -7.91 -5.72 -5.32
CA ILE A 31 -6.72 -6.03 -6.08
C ILE A 31 -5.92 -7.18 -5.42
N PRO A 32 -5.38 -8.14 -6.20
CA PRO A 32 -4.56 -9.24 -5.66
C PRO A 32 -3.17 -8.81 -5.13
N VAL A 33 -2.84 -7.52 -5.14
CA VAL A 33 -1.63 -6.96 -4.53
C VAL A 33 -1.98 -5.79 -3.61
N GLY A 34 -1.22 -5.65 -2.53
CA GLY A 34 -1.32 -4.54 -1.57
C GLY A 34 0.03 -3.88 -1.37
N VAL A 35 0.00 -2.64 -0.90
CA VAL A 35 1.20 -1.88 -0.51
C VAL A 35 1.43 -2.06 0.99
N PHE A 36 2.67 -2.33 1.36
CA PHE A 36 3.07 -2.57 2.75
C PHE A 36 4.34 -1.79 3.07
N ILE A 37 4.57 -1.52 4.35
CA ILE A 37 5.85 -1.02 4.81
C ILE A 37 6.89 -2.15 4.72
N GLU A 38 8.08 -1.83 4.20
CA GLU A 38 9.18 -2.78 4.09
C GLU A 38 9.52 -3.40 5.46
N GLY A 39 9.75 -4.71 5.49
CA GLY A 39 10.05 -5.42 6.73
C GLY A 39 8.86 -5.65 7.68
N THR A 40 7.65 -5.16 7.35
CA THR A 40 6.45 -5.35 8.21
C THR A 40 5.28 -5.98 7.47
N PHE A 41 4.21 -6.31 8.21
CA PHE A 41 2.91 -6.69 7.66
C PHE A 41 1.90 -5.53 7.71
N GLU A 42 2.37 -4.30 7.87
CA GLU A 42 1.50 -3.14 7.97
C GLU A 42 1.09 -2.64 6.58
N PRO A 43 -0.22 -2.64 6.27
CA PRO A 43 -0.69 -2.27 4.95
C PRO A 43 -0.87 -0.75 4.84
N VAL A 44 -0.71 -0.24 3.62
CA VAL A 44 -0.80 1.18 3.27
C VAL A 44 -1.79 1.36 2.13
N CYS A 45 -2.68 2.35 2.25
CA CYS A 45 -3.67 2.60 1.20
C CYS A 45 -3.03 3.27 -0.01
N PHE A 46 -3.72 3.16 -1.14
CA PHE A 46 -3.24 3.72 -2.39
C PHE A 46 -3.03 5.24 -2.33
N ASP A 47 -3.89 5.99 -1.63
CA ASP A 47 -3.72 7.45 -1.51
C ASP A 47 -2.49 7.83 -0.69
N CYS A 48 -2.25 7.16 0.45
CA CYS A 48 -1.00 7.36 1.19
C CYS A 48 0.22 6.87 0.38
N THR A 49 0.06 5.86 -0.47
CA THR A 49 1.13 5.44 -1.38
C THR A 49 1.46 6.57 -2.36
N LYS A 50 0.47 7.26 -2.94
CA LYS A 50 0.74 8.41 -3.83
C LYS A 50 1.49 9.54 -3.12
N GLU A 51 1.18 9.78 -1.85
CA GLU A 51 1.80 10.86 -1.07
C GLU A 51 3.24 10.52 -0.66
N HIS A 52 3.53 9.25 -0.35
CA HIS A 52 4.83 8.82 0.17
C HIS A 52 5.75 8.18 -0.89
N ASP A 53 5.19 7.60 -1.95
CA ASP A 53 5.89 6.96 -3.06
C ASP A 53 5.07 7.04 -4.37
N ALA A 54 5.12 8.21 -5.01
CA ALA A 54 4.36 8.50 -6.22
C ALA A 54 4.73 7.58 -7.40
N ASP A 55 5.97 7.10 -7.47
CA ASP A 55 6.42 6.24 -8.56
C ASP A 55 5.93 4.80 -8.38
N LEU A 56 5.90 4.30 -7.13
CA LEU A 56 5.24 3.04 -6.81
C LEU A 56 3.74 3.12 -7.11
N ALA A 57 3.07 4.23 -6.77
CA ALA A 57 1.66 4.42 -7.08
C ALA A 57 1.38 4.39 -8.59
N LYS A 58 2.25 5.01 -9.41
CA LYS A 58 2.16 4.93 -10.88
C LYS A 58 2.39 3.51 -11.39
N ALA A 59 3.35 2.77 -10.83
CA ALA A 59 3.61 1.39 -11.21
C ALA A 59 2.40 0.48 -10.93
N ILE A 60 1.73 0.67 -9.79
CA ILE A 60 0.48 -0.04 -9.46
C ILE A 60 -0.60 0.26 -10.49
N ASN A 61 -0.85 1.53 -10.82
CA ASN A 61 -1.86 1.88 -11.82
C ASN A 61 -1.61 1.16 -13.16
N ARG A 62 -0.35 1.14 -13.64
CA ARG A 62 0.02 0.45 -14.89
C ARG A 62 -0.18 -1.07 -14.85
N LEU A 63 -0.19 -1.70 -13.68
CA LEU A 63 -0.43 -3.14 -13.54
C LEU A 63 -1.92 -3.51 -13.64
N TYR A 64 -2.81 -2.52 -13.49
CA TYR A 64 -4.26 -2.74 -13.42
C TYR A 64 -5.06 -1.95 -14.46
N GLU A 65 -4.38 -1.33 -15.43
CA GLU A 65 -4.92 -0.90 -16.74
C GLU A 65 -4.88 -2.07 -17.73
#